data_AF-A0A1G6HM61-F1
#
_entry.id   AF-A0A1G6HM61-F1
#
_cell.length_a   1.000
_cell.length_b   1.000
_cell.length_c   1.000
_cell.angle_alpha   90.00
_cell.angle_beta   90.00
_cell.angle_gamma   90.00
#
_symmetry.space_group_name_H-M   'P 1'
#
loop_
_entity.id
_entity.type
_entity.pdbx_description
1 polymer ?
#
loop_
_entity_poly.entity_id
_entity_poly.type
_entity_poly.pdbx_seq_one_letter_code
_entity_poly.pdbx_strand_id
1 'polypeptide(L)'
;MAEIWGKERIRWLVFVGLITSMLSALMVQLAVWLPAAPSWEGQKAYAAVLEANLRVTIAGMVAYLISQYHDVWAFHFWKRKTASRHLWLRNNLSTAVSQLLDTVVFIIIAFYGVVSELLGLMLGQYLVKLLVAVADTPVVYGLVRLIRRGPQERSHSYIKGEPRLG
;
A
#
# COMPACT_ATOMS: atom_id res chain seq x y z
N MET A 1 -6.73 -5.52 11.79
CA MET A 1 -6.64 -4.03 11.83
C MET A 1 -8.02 -3.38 11.79
N ALA A 2 -8.77 -3.46 10.68
CA ALA A 2 -10.10 -2.82 10.56
C ALA A 2 -11.16 -3.36 11.53
N GLU A 3 -11.07 -4.63 11.89
CA GLU A 3 -11.99 -5.29 12.82
C GLU A 3 -11.75 -4.90 14.29
N ILE A 4 -10.57 -4.37 14.62
CA ILE A 4 -10.14 -4.09 16.00
C ILE A 4 -10.16 -2.58 16.30
N TRP A 5 -9.84 -1.74 15.30
CA TRP A 5 -9.65 -0.29 15.50
C TRP A 5 -10.77 0.59 14.92
N GLY A 6 -11.76 -0.01 14.25
CA GLY A 6 -12.87 0.72 13.62
C GLY A 6 -12.45 1.47 12.34
N LYS A 7 -13.39 1.58 11.39
CA LYS A 7 -13.13 2.17 10.06
C LYS A 7 -12.73 3.65 10.12
N GLU A 8 -13.23 4.40 11.10
CA GLU A 8 -12.91 5.84 11.24
C GLU A 8 -11.47 6.08 11.68
N ARG A 9 -10.98 5.34 12.67
CA ARG A 9 -9.61 5.49 13.15
C ARG A 9 -8.57 5.13 12.09
N ILE A 10 -8.85 4.13 11.26
CA ILE A 10 -7.96 3.78 10.14
C ILE A 10 -7.91 4.90 9.10
N ARG A 11 -9.06 5.47 8.72
CA ARG A 11 -9.07 6.62 7.79
C ARG A 11 -8.28 7.80 8.34
N TRP A 12 -8.42 8.07 9.64
CA TRP A 12 -7.68 9.14 10.31
C TRP A 12 -6.17 8.85 10.33
N LEU A 13 -5.74 7.62 10.65
CA LEU A 13 -4.32 7.23 10.61
C LEU A 13 -3.71 7.38 9.22
N VAL A 14 -4.44 6.98 8.17
CA VAL A 14 -4.00 7.15 6.78
C VAL A 14 -3.87 8.63 6.44
N PHE A 15 -4.86 9.45 6.83
CA PHE A 15 -4.83 10.90 6.60
C PHE A 15 -3.66 11.58 7.31
N VAL A 16 -3.43 11.27 8.58
CA VAL A 16 -2.30 11.80 9.35
C VAL A 16 -0.98 11.37 8.72
N GLY A 17 -0.83 10.11 8.33
CA GLY A 17 0.37 9.63 7.63
C GLY A 17 0.67 10.39 6.34
N LEU A 18 -0.37 10.68 5.54
CA LEU A 18 -0.24 11.48 4.31
C LEU A 18 0.20 12.92 4.62
N ILE A 19 -0.43 13.58 5.59
CA ILE A 19 -0.10 14.96 5.97
C ILE A 19 1.32 15.04 6.54
N THR A 20 1.71 14.11 7.42
CA THR A 20 3.06 14.07 7.98
C THR A 20 4.11 13.84 6.88
N SER A 21 3.83 12.98 5.92
CA SER A 21 4.72 12.74 4.77
C SER A 21 4.91 14.00 3.92
N MET A 22 3.82 14.73 3.64
CA MET A 22 3.90 16.02 2.93
C MET A 22 4.69 17.05 3.72
N LEU A 23 4.43 17.18 5.02
CA LEU A 23 5.14 18.14 5.87
C LEU A 23 6.64 17.86 5.90
N SER A 24 7.01 16.58 6.02
CA SER A 24 8.41 16.14 5.94
C SER A 24 9.05 16.49 4.59
N ALA A 25 8.35 16.25 3.48
CA ALA A 25 8.85 16.57 2.15
C ALA A 25 9.06 18.08 1.95
N LEU A 26 8.13 18.90 2.47
CA LEU A 26 8.25 20.37 2.45
C LEU A 26 9.43 20.85 3.30
N MET A 27 9.62 20.29 4.50
CA MET A 27 10.76 20.63 5.36
C MET A 27 12.10 20.32 4.68
N VAL A 28 12.21 19.15 4.03
CA VAL A 28 13.40 18.78 3.26
C VAL A 28 13.61 19.74 2.09
N GLN A 29 12.55 20.11 1.36
CA GLN A 29 12.66 21.05 0.25
C GLN A 29 13.13 22.44 0.70
N LEU A 30 12.60 22.93 1.83
CA LEU A 30 13.06 24.19 2.43
C LEU A 30 14.54 24.11 2.80
N ALA A 31 14.98 23.02 3.41
CA ALA A 31 16.38 22.81 3.76
C ALA A 31 17.32 22.80 2.54
N VAL A 32 16.86 22.31 1.40
CA VAL A 32 17.62 22.37 0.12
C VAL A 32 17.74 23.81 -0.39
N TRP A 33 16.69 24.62 -0.25
CA TRP A 33 16.67 26.02 -0.74
C TRP A 33 17.40 27.01 0.17
N LEU A 34 17.55 26.71 1.46
CA LEU A 34 18.30 27.55 2.39
C LEU A 34 19.79 27.59 2.00
N PRO A 35 20.46 28.75 2.12
CA PRO A 35 21.89 28.83 1.92
C PRO A 35 22.62 27.94 2.92
N ALA A 36 23.55 27.14 2.40
CA ALA A 36 24.43 26.31 3.20
C ALA A 36 25.27 27.16 4.15
N ALA A 37 25.60 26.59 5.32
CA ALA A 37 26.59 27.18 6.19
C ALA A 37 27.95 27.30 5.46
N PRO A 38 28.76 28.35 5.71
CA PRO A 38 30.01 28.56 4.98
C PRO A 38 31.02 27.40 5.10
N SER A 39 30.95 26.62 6.17
CA SER A 39 31.80 25.45 6.44
C SER A 39 31.23 24.14 5.88
N TRP A 40 30.07 24.15 5.23
CA TRP A 40 29.39 22.96 4.71
C TRP A 40 29.67 22.75 3.22
N GLU A 41 30.45 21.72 2.91
CA GLU A 41 30.83 21.39 1.52
C GLU A 41 29.86 20.41 0.84
N GLY A 42 28.98 19.75 1.61
CA GLY A 42 28.08 18.70 1.12
C GLY A 42 26.83 19.16 0.38
N GLN A 43 26.63 20.47 0.20
CA GLN A 43 25.36 21.03 -0.29
C GLN A 43 24.97 20.52 -1.67
N LYS A 44 25.95 20.36 -2.57
CA LYS A 44 25.69 19.91 -3.95
C LYS A 44 25.17 18.47 -3.99
N ALA A 45 25.75 17.57 -3.20
CA ALA A 45 25.28 16.19 -3.10
C ALA A 45 23.93 16.10 -2.38
N TYR A 46 23.75 16.91 -1.32
CA TYR A 46 22.48 17.00 -0.59
C TYR A 46 21.32 17.43 -1.51
N ALA A 47 21.52 18.52 -2.27
CA ALA A 47 20.55 19.01 -3.24
C ALA A 47 20.28 17.97 -4.35
N ALA A 48 21.32 17.37 -4.93
CA ALA A 48 21.16 16.38 -6.00
C ALA A 48 20.28 15.18 -5.62
N VAL A 49 20.31 14.74 -4.35
CA VAL A 49 19.49 13.62 -3.87
C VAL A 49 18.10 14.09 -3.43
N LEU A 50 18.01 15.23 -2.75
CA LEU A 50 16.79 15.64 -2.06
C LEU A 50 15.92 16.64 -2.83
N GLU A 51 16.41 17.24 -3.92
CA GLU A 51 15.59 18.07 -4.83
C GLU A 51 14.44 17.27 -5.45
N ALA A 52 14.66 15.98 -5.71
CA ALA A 52 13.62 15.11 -6.23
C ALA A 52 12.59 14.70 -5.16
N ASN A 53 12.86 14.92 -3.87
CA ASN A 53 12.04 14.39 -2.78
C ASN A 53 10.59 14.89 -2.83
N LEU A 54 10.39 16.19 -3.05
CA LEU A 54 9.05 16.77 -3.12
C LEU A 54 8.27 16.18 -4.31
N ARG A 55 8.93 16.10 -5.48
CA ARG A 55 8.36 15.51 -6.70
C ARG A 55 7.97 14.04 -6.49
N VAL A 56 8.85 13.24 -5.90
CA VAL A 56 8.62 11.81 -5.62
C VAL A 56 7.49 11.63 -4.62
N THR A 57 7.42 12.47 -3.58
CA THR A 57 6.34 12.44 -2.59
C THR A 57 4.99 12.72 -3.25
N ILE A 58 4.89 13.79 -4.06
CA ILE A 58 3.68 14.14 -4.80
C ILE A 58 3.28 13.01 -5.76
N ALA A 59 4.25 12.44 -6.49
CA ALA A 59 4.02 11.29 -7.37
C ALA A 59 3.40 10.11 -6.62
N GLY A 60 3.93 9.77 -5.44
CA GLY A 60 3.42 8.68 -4.60
C GLY A 60 1.98 8.92 -4.13
N MET A 61 1.66 10.15 -3.73
CA MET A 61 0.31 10.50 -3.29
C MET A 61 -0.71 10.42 -4.43
N VAL A 62 -0.38 10.95 -5.61
CA VAL A 62 -1.26 10.92 -6.77
C VAL A 62 -1.47 9.49 -7.25
N ALA A 63 -0.39 8.71 -7.35
CA ALA A 63 -0.44 7.29 -7.70
C ALA A 63 -1.32 6.50 -6.71
N TYR A 64 -1.13 6.71 -5.42
CA TYR A 64 -1.92 6.08 -4.37
C TYR A 64 -3.40 6.42 -4.48
N LEU A 65 -3.77 7.70 -4.65
CA LEU A 65 -5.17 8.12 -4.75
C LEU A 65 -5.88 7.48 -5.96
N ILE A 66 -5.22 7.49 -7.12
CA ILE A 66 -5.76 6.89 -8.35
C ILE A 66 -5.88 5.37 -8.20
N SER A 67 -4.83 4.73 -7.68
CA SER A 67 -4.78 3.29 -7.47
C SER A 67 -5.86 2.82 -6.50
N GLN A 68 -6.05 3.51 -5.37
CA GLN A 68 -7.07 3.19 -4.38
C GLN A 68 -8.49 3.35 -4.93
N TYR A 69 -8.75 4.42 -5.67
CA TYR A 69 -10.06 4.62 -6.29
C TYR A 69 -10.37 3.50 -7.29
N HIS A 70 -9.39 3.14 -8.11
CA HIS A 70 -9.51 2.04 -9.05
C HIS A 70 -9.72 0.69 -8.33
N ASP A 71 -8.96 0.41 -7.26
CA ASP A 71 -9.06 -0.85 -6.52
C ASP A 71 -10.47 -1.08 -5.98
N VAL A 72 -11.06 -0.06 -5.35
CA VAL A 72 -12.43 -0.13 -4.83
C VAL A 72 -13.42 -0.38 -5.97
N TRP A 73 -13.29 0.35 -7.08
CA TRP A 73 -14.16 0.17 -8.25
C TRP A 73 -14.02 -1.23 -8.85
N ALA A 74 -12.79 -1.70 -9.04
CA ALA A 74 -12.50 -3.02 -9.62
C ALA A 74 -13.02 -4.14 -8.72
N PHE A 75 -12.81 -4.06 -7.41
CA PHE A 75 -13.34 -5.01 -6.44
C PHE A 75 -14.87 -5.14 -6.57
N HIS A 76 -15.59 -4.02 -6.63
CA HIS A 76 -17.04 -4.03 -6.80
C HIS A 76 -17.49 -4.52 -8.18
N PHE A 77 -16.76 -4.17 -9.24
CA PHE A 77 -17.00 -4.65 -10.60
C PHE A 77 -16.90 -6.18 -10.68
N TRP A 78 -15.78 -6.75 -10.20
CA TRP A 78 -15.58 -8.19 -10.16
C TRP A 78 -16.58 -8.90 -9.25
N LYS A 79 -16.95 -8.28 -8.12
CA LYS A 79 -17.97 -8.82 -7.21
C LYS A 79 -19.31 -9.08 -7.90
N ARG A 80 -19.76 -8.13 -8.72
CA ARG A 80 -21.00 -8.26 -9.52
C ARG A 80 -20.87 -9.33 -10.59
N LYS A 81 -19.74 -9.35 -11.31
CA LYS A 81 -19.53 -10.23 -12.47
C LYS A 81 -19.38 -11.72 -12.11
N THR A 82 -18.88 -12.04 -10.92
CA THR A 82 -18.63 -13.44 -10.51
C THR A 82 -19.60 -13.97 -9.45
N ALA A 83 -20.73 -13.29 -9.19
CA ALA A 83 -21.83 -13.77 -8.33
C ALA A 83 -21.37 -14.36 -6.98
N SER A 84 -20.48 -13.67 -6.26
CA SER A 84 -19.84 -14.15 -5.01
C SER A 84 -19.00 -15.45 -5.02
N ARG A 85 -18.84 -16.16 -6.16
CA ARG A 85 -17.88 -17.27 -6.26
C ARG A 85 -16.44 -16.79 -6.57
N HIS A 86 -15.46 -17.30 -5.81
CA HIS A 86 -14.00 -17.03 -5.90
C HIS A 86 -13.52 -15.67 -5.37
N LEU A 87 -13.59 -15.47 -4.05
CA LEU A 87 -13.10 -14.26 -3.37
C LEU A 87 -11.60 -14.00 -3.61
N TRP A 88 -10.79 -15.05 -3.64
CA TRP A 88 -9.34 -14.99 -3.87
C TRP A 88 -8.99 -14.44 -5.25
N LEU A 89 -9.68 -14.90 -6.31
CA LEU A 89 -9.39 -14.47 -7.68
C LEU A 89 -9.62 -12.97 -7.85
N ARG A 90 -10.71 -12.45 -7.28
CA ARG A 90 -11.06 -11.02 -7.35
C ARG A 90 -10.08 -10.15 -6.60
N ASN A 91 -9.66 -10.60 -5.42
CA ASN A 91 -8.70 -9.86 -4.60
C ASN A 91 -7.37 -9.72 -5.34
N ASN A 92 -6.82 -10.82 -5.84
CA ASN A 92 -5.56 -10.79 -6.57
C ASN A 92 -5.64 -9.99 -7.87
N LEU A 93 -6.73 -10.12 -8.63
CA LEU A 93 -6.87 -9.40 -9.89
C LEU A 93 -7.05 -7.90 -9.68
N SER A 94 -7.83 -7.51 -8.66
CA SER A 94 -7.97 -6.10 -8.26
C SER A 94 -6.61 -5.53 -7.84
N THR A 95 -5.92 -6.22 -6.93
CA THR A 95 -4.60 -5.81 -6.45
C THR A 95 -3.57 -5.71 -7.59
N ALA A 96 -3.53 -6.67 -8.52
CA ALA A 96 -2.57 -6.67 -9.62
C ALA A 96 -2.76 -5.46 -10.56
N VAL A 97 -4.01 -5.09 -10.86
CA VAL A 97 -4.30 -3.93 -11.73
C VAL A 97 -4.07 -2.62 -10.97
N SER A 98 -4.44 -2.54 -9.69
CA SER A 98 -4.20 -1.36 -8.86
C SER A 98 -2.71 -1.11 -8.65
N GLN A 99 -1.90 -2.16 -8.48
CA GLN A 99 -0.44 -2.06 -8.42
C GLN A 99 0.19 -1.62 -9.75
N LEU A 100 -0.39 -2.03 -10.88
CA LEU A 100 0.06 -1.59 -12.20
C LEU A 100 -0.19 -0.09 -12.36
N LEU A 101 -1.41 0.37 -12.07
CA LEU A 101 -1.78 1.79 -12.13
C LEU A 101 -0.92 2.64 -11.19
N ASP A 102 -0.74 2.19 -9.95
CA ASP A 102 0.16 2.83 -8.97
C ASP A 102 1.56 3.01 -9.57
N THR A 103 2.14 1.93 -10.11
CA THR A 103 3.51 1.94 -10.62
C THR A 103 3.66 2.83 -11.84
N VAL A 104 2.72 2.74 -12.79
CA VAL A 104 2.75 3.55 -14.02
C VAL A 104 2.60 5.02 -13.70
N VAL A 105 1.58 5.40 -12.92
CA VAL A 105 1.34 6.80 -12.55
C VAL A 105 2.51 7.36 -11.74
N PHE A 106 3.02 6.58 -10.78
CA PHE A 106 4.16 6.98 -9.96
C PHE A 106 5.39 7.26 -10.83
N ILE A 107 5.77 6.33 -11.71
CA ILE A 107 6.99 6.46 -12.51
C ILE A 107 6.89 7.60 -13.51
N ILE A 108 5.73 7.79 -14.14
CA ILE A 108 5.50 8.93 -15.02
C ILE A 108 5.72 10.22 -14.24
N ILE A 109 5.04 10.42 -13.11
CA ILE A 109 5.14 11.69 -12.39
C ILE A 109 6.53 11.88 -11.78
N ALA A 110 7.12 10.85 -11.17
CA ALA A 110 8.38 10.92 -10.45
C ALA A 110 9.61 11.05 -11.38
N PHE A 111 9.60 10.39 -12.55
CA PHE A 111 10.82 10.22 -13.35
C PHE A 111 10.72 10.71 -14.80
N TYR A 112 9.55 11.15 -15.27
CA TYR A 112 9.43 11.73 -16.62
C TYR A 112 10.39 12.91 -16.82
N GLY A 113 11.16 12.89 -17.91
CA GLY A 113 12.18 13.90 -18.21
C GLY A 113 13.44 13.83 -17.35
N VAL A 114 13.55 12.86 -16.43
CA VAL A 114 14.76 12.61 -15.60
C VAL A 114 15.42 11.29 -16.00
N VAL A 115 14.61 10.25 -16.24
CA VAL A 115 15.08 8.93 -16.67
C VAL A 115 14.66 8.69 -18.11
N SER A 116 15.59 8.23 -18.95
CA SER A 116 15.31 7.89 -20.36
C SER A 116 14.54 6.58 -20.49
N GLU A 117 14.92 5.56 -19.71
CA GLU A 117 14.34 4.21 -19.77
C GLU A 117 13.17 4.04 -18.78
N LEU A 118 12.10 4.80 -18.99
CA LEU A 118 10.90 4.73 -18.13
C LEU A 118 10.20 3.38 -18.22
N LEU A 119 10.15 2.77 -19.41
CA LEU A 119 9.42 1.53 -19.63
C LEU A 119 10.12 0.35 -18.95
N GLY A 120 11.45 0.25 -19.07
CA GLY A 120 12.24 -0.71 -18.29
C GLY A 120 12.07 -0.53 -16.77
N LEU A 121 12.04 0.72 -16.28
CA LEU A 121 11.81 1.00 -14.86
C LEU A 121 10.41 0.57 -14.40
N MET A 122 9.38 0.84 -15.21
CA MET A 122 7.99 0.41 -14.96
C MET A 122 7.85 -1.10 -14.89
N LEU A 123 8.37 -1.80 -15.90
CA LEU A 123 8.31 -3.26 -15.95
C LEU A 123 9.09 -3.88 -14.80
N GLY A 124 10.30 -3.39 -14.52
CA GLY A 124 11.13 -3.87 -13.41
C GLY A 124 10.43 -3.73 -12.06
N GLN A 125 9.95 -2.52 -11.72
CA GLN A 125 9.22 -2.31 -10.46
C GLN A 125 7.94 -3.14 -10.38
N TYR A 126 7.18 -3.21 -11.48
CA TYR A 126 5.92 -3.96 -11.49
C TYR A 126 6.15 -5.46 -11.32
N LEU A 127 7.14 -6.04 -12.01
CA LEU A 127 7.48 -7.45 -11.89
C LEU A 127 7.95 -7.80 -10.47
N VAL A 128 8.79 -6.98 -9.87
CA VAL A 128 9.22 -7.19 -8.47
C VAL A 128 8.02 -7.14 -7.52
N LYS A 129 7.13 -6.14 -7.65
CA LYS A 129 5.90 -6.05 -6.84
C LYS A 129 5.01 -7.29 -7.03
N LEU A 130 4.87 -7.78 -8.26
CA LEU A 130 4.06 -8.95 -8.57
C LEU A 130 4.66 -10.23 -7.98
N LEU A 131 5.98 -10.43 -8.10
CA LEU A 131 6.67 -11.58 -7.51
C LEU A 131 6.52 -11.61 -5.99
N VAL A 132 6.68 -10.45 -5.33
CA VAL A 132 6.47 -10.32 -3.89
C VAL A 132 5.02 -10.67 -3.52
N ALA A 133 4.04 -10.13 -4.25
CA ALA A 133 2.62 -10.42 -3.99
C ALA A 133 2.26 -11.92 -4.15
N VAL A 134 2.84 -12.57 -5.16
CA VAL A 134 2.66 -14.02 -5.38
C VAL A 134 3.34 -14.82 -4.26
N ALA A 135 4.52 -14.40 -3.80
CA ALA A 135 5.23 -15.06 -2.69
C ALA A 135 4.55 -14.87 -1.33
N ASP A 136 3.89 -13.73 -1.10
CA ASP A 136 3.15 -13.45 0.15
C ASP A 136 1.90 -14.31 0.28
N THR A 137 1.23 -14.61 -0.83
CA THR A 137 -0.03 -15.38 -0.85
C THR A 137 0.06 -16.76 -0.14
N PRO A 138 1.03 -17.65 -0.44
CA PRO A 138 1.17 -18.92 0.26
C PRO A 138 1.60 -18.74 1.72
N VAL A 139 2.42 -17.74 2.04
CA VAL A 139 2.86 -17.44 3.42
C VAL A 139 1.68 -17.07 4.29
N VAL A 140 0.80 -16.18 3.81
CA VAL A 140 -0.42 -15.78 4.51
C VAL A 140 -1.34 -16.98 4.72
N TYR A 141 -1.54 -17.82 3.69
CA TYR A 141 -2.35 -19.03 3.83
C TYR A 141 -1.77 -20.01 4.86
N GLY A 142 -0.45 -20.17 4.89
CA GLY A 142 0.27 -20.99 5.87
C GLY A 142 0.10 -20.50 7.30
N LEU A 143 0.32 -19.20 7.53
CA LEU A 143 0.14 -18.54 8.82
C LEU A 143 -1.30 -18.64 9.33
N VAL A 144 -2.29 -18.36 8.47
CA VAL A 144 -3.70 -18.48 8.85
C VAL A 144 -4.04 -19.92 9.22
N ARG A 145 -3.51 -20.92 8.51
CA ARG A 145 -3.73 -22.34 8.83
C ARG A 145 -3.08 -22.75 10.15
N LEU A 146 -1.91 -22.22 10.48
CA LEU A 146 -1.23 -22.44 11.76
C LEU A 146 -2.02 -21.80 12.92
N ILE A 147 -2.46 -20.55 12.77
CA ILE A 147 -3.21 -19.82 13.79
C ILE A 147 -4.59 -20.46 14.02
N ARG A 148 -5.30 -20.88 12.96
CA ARG A 148 -6.58 -21.59 13.08
C ARG A 148 -6.48 -22.99 13.68
N ARG A 149 -5.27 -23.57 13.75
CA ARG A 149 -5.00 -24.82 14.47
C ARG A 149 -4.68 -24.59 15.96
N GLY A 150 -4.55 -23.34 16.41
CA GLY A 150 -4.48 -22.98 17.82
C GLY A 150 -5.84 -23.12 18.53
N PRO A 151 -5.89 -23.22 19.86
CA PRO A 151 -7.06 -23.70 20.61
C PRO A 151 -8.23 -22.71 20.61
N GLN A 152 -9.04 -22.68 19.54
CA GLN A 152 -10.33 -21.97 19.50
C GLN A 152 -11.55 -22.90 19.33
N GLU A 153 -11.35 -24.22 19.40
CA GLU A 153 -12.45 -25.19 19.40
C GLU A 153 -13.03 -25.50 20.79
N ARG A 154 -12.47 -24.97 21.90
CA ARG A 154 -12.92 -25.32 23.26
C ARG A 154 -13.97 -24.41 23.90
N SER A 155 -14.43 -23.33 23.26
CA SER A 155 -15.40 -22.40 23.89
C SER A 155 -16.84 -22.54 23.38
N HIS A 156 -17.10 -23.28 22.29
CA HIS A 156 -18.48 -23.50 21.82
C HIS A 156 -19.22 -24.67 22.51
N SER A 157 -18.55 -25.42 23.38
CA SER A 157 -19.16 -26.54 24.13
C SER A 157 -19.77 -26.17 25.47
N TYR A 158 -19.59 -24.94 25.97
CA TYR A 158 -20.09 -24.54 27.30
C TYR A 158 -21.50 -23.92 27.31
N ILE A 159 -22.04 -23.49 26.16
CA ILE A 159 -23.37 -22.84 26.10
C ILE A 159 -24.51 -23.84 25.87
N LYS A 160 -24.22 -25.12 25.61
CA LYS A 160 -25.24 -26.15 25.32
C LYS A 160 -25.44 -27.20 26.42
N GLY A 161 -25.21 -26.80 27.67
CA GLY A 161 -25.56 -27.59 28.85
C GLY A 161 -26.94 -27.23 29.39
N GLU A 162 -28.01 -27.50 28.64
CA GLU A 162 -29.35 -27.55 29.23
C GLU A 162 -29.51 -28.88 29.99
N PRO A 163 -29.87 -28.86 31.29
CA PRO A 163 -30.29 -30.07 31.98
C PRO A 163 -31.64 -30.53 31.42
N ARG A 164 -31.67 -31.75 30.91
CA ARG A 164 -32.93 -32.41 30.55
C ARG A 164 -33.77 -32.61 31.81
N LEU A 165 -35.01 -32.14 31.76
CA LEU A 165 -36.09 -32.48 32.69
C LEU A 165 -36.20 -34.01 32.83
N GLY A 166 -36.23 -34.46 34.08
CA GLY A 166 -36.59 -35.80 34.52
C GLY A 166 -37.19 -35.68 35.91
#